data_AF-A0A482ZKK0-F1
#
_entry.id   AF-A0A482ZKK0-F1
#
_cell.length_a   1.000
_cell.length_b   1.000
_cell.length_c   1.000
_cell.angle_alpha   90.00
_cell.angle_beta   90.00
_cell.angle_gamma   90.00
#
_symmetry.space_group_name_H-M   'P 1'
#
loop_
_entity.id
_entity.type
_entity.pdbx_description
1 polymer ?
#
loop_
_entity_poly.entity_id
_entity_poly.type
_entity_poly.pdbx_seq_one_letter_code
_entity_poly.pdbx_strand_id
1 'polypeptide(L)'
;MQIETFGRELTGYSDQLLGYKLEMVKIQDNDVVALSGESHHPIAVASESDSISGKVFEITAEELAQSDKYEVDAYQRVLAKMKSGTPAWVYVSADTL
;
A
#
# COMPACT_ATOMS: atom_id res chain seq x y z
N MET A 1 10.35 -1.44 -8.96
CA MET A 1 9.25 -1.40 -9.97
C MET A 1 8.67 -2.81 -10.13
N GLN A 2 7.42 -2.97 -10.55
CA GLN A 2 6.63 -4.24 -10.51
C GLN A 2 7.38 -5.50 -10.99
N ILE A 3 8.10 -5.44 -12.11
CA ILE A 3 8.87 -6.58 -12.64
C ILE A 3 10.00 -6.99 -11.70
N GLU A 4 10.64 -6.04 -11.01
CA GLU A 4 11.72 -6.32 -10.06
C GLU A 4 11.21 -6.99 -8.79
N THR A 5 9.96 -6.70 -8.39
CA THR A 5 9.34 -7.26 -7.18
C THR A 5 8.68 -8.61 -7.45
N PHE A 6 7.96 -8.75 -8.56
CA PHE A 6 7.10 -9.92 -8.84
C PHE A 6 7.59 -10.79 -10.00
N GLY A 7 8.62 -10.38 -10.74
CA GLY A 7 9.14 -11.13 -11.91
C GLY A 7 8.18 -11.20 -13.11
N ARG A 8 7.00 -10.56 -13.02
CA ARG A 8 5.96 -10.51 -14.07
C ARG A 8 5.14 -9.23 -13.96
N GLU A 9 4.38 -8.95 -15.01
CA GLU A 9 3.33 -7.93 -14.97
C GLU A 9 2.10 -8.49 -14.22
N LEU A 10 1.54 -7.70 -13.29
CA LEU A 10 0.33 -8.10 -12.57
C LEU A 10 -0.92 -7.63 -13.31
N THR A 11 -1.89 -8.52 -13.41
CA THR A 11 -3.25 -8.17 -13.83
C THR A 11 -3.97 -7.48 -12.68
N GLY A 12 -4.75 -6.45 -12.98
CA GLY A 12 -5.50 -5.72 -11.97
C GLY A 12 -6.58 -4.85 -12.56
N TYR A 13 -7.46 -4.36 -11.68
CA TYR A 13 -8.59 -3.51 -12.03
C TYR A 13 -8.63 -2.27 -11.15
N SER A 14 -9.22 -1.19 -11.68
CA SER A 14 -9.39 0.06 -10.92
C SER A 14 -10.45 -0.11 -9.84
N ASP A 15 -10.16 0.35 -8.62
CA ASP A 15 -11.09 0.30 -7.49
C ASP A 15 -10.80 1.45 -6.50
N GLN A 16 -11.60 1.56 -5.44
CA GLN A 16 -11.43 2.54 -4.37
C GLN A 16 -11.36 1.86 -3.01
N LEU A 17 -10.30 2.14 -2.25
CA LEU A 17 -10.14 1.72 -0.87
C LEU A 17 -11.01 2.61 0.02
N LEU A 18 -12.01 2.03 0.68
CA LEU A 18 -12.95 2.76 1.53
C LEU A 18 -12.45 2.83 2.98
N GLY A 19 -12.71 3.95 3.65
CA GLY A 19 -12.38 4.11 5.07
C GLY A 19 -10.94 4.58 5.31
N TYR A 20 -10.29 5.12 4.27
CA TYR A 20 -8.91 5.59 4.33
C TYR A 20 -8.73 6.87 3.52
N LYS A 21 -7.74 7.67 3.91
CA LYS A 21 -7.24 8.81 3.14
C LYS A 21 -5.72 8.70 2.96
N LEU A 22 -5.21 9.30 1.89
CA LEU A 22 -3.76 9.42 1.70
C LEU A 22 -3.24 10.63 2.47
N GLU A 23 -2.24 10.40 3.31
CA GLU A 23 -1.44 11.43 3.94
C GLU A 23 0.01 11.34 3.47
N MET A 24 0.72 12.47 3.51
CA MET A 24 2.15 12.52 3.17
C MET A 24 2.94 12.46 4.47
N VAL A 25 3.61 11.34 4.72
CA VAL A 25 4.48 11.18 5.89
C VAL A 25 5.92 11.47 5.49
N LYS A 26 6.59 12.28 6.32
CA LYS A 26 8.00 12.58 6.13
C LYS A 26 8.82 11.32 6.35
N ILE A 27 9.67 11.01 5.39
CA ILE A 27 10.59 9.89 5.48
C ILE A 27 11.68 10.27 6.47
N GLN A 28 11.78 9.52 7.57
CA GLN A 28 12.81 9.75 8.60
C GLN A 28 14.13 9.07 8.26
N ASP A 29 14.08 8.03 7.42
CA ASP A 29 15.26 7.30 6.96
C ASP A 29 15.93 8.04 5.79
N ASN A 30 17.13 8.55 6.04
CA ASN A 30 17.91 9.30 5.04
C ASN A 30 18.34 8.43 3.86
N ASP A 31 18.51 7.12 4.04
CA ASP A 31 18.87 6.20 2.95
C ASP A 31 17.69 6.01 2.00
N VAL A 32 16.46 5.97 2.54
CA VAL A 32 15.22 5.91 1.75
C VAL A 32 14.96 7.22 1.01
N VAL A 33 15.24 8.38 1.63
CA VAL A 33 15.19 9.69 0.94
C VAL A 33 16.21 9.74 -0.19
N ALA A 34 17.44 9.27 0.04
CA ALA A 34 18.50 9.29 -0.98
C ALA A 34 18.20 8.35 -2.15
N LEU A 35 17.59 7.19 -1.89
CA LEU A 35 17.24 6.20 -2.92
C LEU A 35 15.99 6.61 -3.73
N SER A 36 14.98 7.17 -3.06
CA SER A 36 13.72 7.56 -3.72
C SER A 36 13.76 8.97 -4.33
N GLY A 37 14.61 9.86 -3.81
CA GLY A 37 14.61 11.29 -4.14
C GLY A 37 13.41 12.06 -3.61
N GLU A 38 12.49 11.39 -2.90
CA GLU A 38 11.33 12.00 -2.27
C GLU A 38 11.60 12.20 -0.78
N SER A 39 11.07 13.29 -0.20
CA SER A 39 11.18 13.57 1.24
C SER A 39 9.95 13.11 2.02
N HIS A 40 8.87 12.77 1.31
CA HIS A 40 7.60 12.36 1.86
C HIS A 40 7.08 11.17 1.05
N HIS A 41 6.53 10.17 1.75
CA HIS A 41 5.82 9.06 1.11
C HIS A 41 4.32 9.17 1.38
N PRO A 42 3.48 8.86 0.37
CA PRO A 42 2.06 8.70 0.59
C PRO A 42 1.82 7.44 1.44
N ILE A 43 1.04 7.57 2.51
CA ILE A 43 0.59 6.47 3.35
C ILE A 43 -0.93 6.53 3.53
N ALA A 44 -1.57 5.36 3.51
CA ALA A 44 -2.98 5.26 3.79
C ALA A 44 -3.21 5.26 5.31
N VAL A 45 -4.00 6.21 5.80
CA VAL A 45 -4.42 6.30 7.21
C VAL A 45 -5.94 6.16 7.30
N ALA A 46 -6.43 5.55 8.38
CA ALA A 46 -7.86 5.36 8.58
C ALA A 46 -8.61 6.70 8.60
N SER A 47 -9.76 6.76 7.92
CA SER A 47 -10.65 7.91 7.90
C SER A 47 -12.10 7.45 7.69
N GLU A 48 -13.05 7.99 8.44
CA GLU A 48 -14.42 7.47 8.44
C GLU A 48 -15.21 7.75 7.16
N SER A 49 -14.81 8.73 6.36
CA SER A 49 -15.60 9.22 5.21
C SER A 49 -14.83 9.30 3.90
N ASP A 50 -13.52 9.03 3.92
CA ASP A 50 -12.68 9.15 2.74
C ASP A 50 -12.53 7.83 1.99
N SER A 51 -12.09 7.98 0.74
CA SER A 51 -11.67 6.85 -0.09
C SER A 51 -10.46 7.19 -0.93
N ILE A 52 -9.63 6.19 -1.19
CA ILE A 52 -8.42 6.32 -2.02
C ILE A 52 -8.67 5.60 -3.33
N SER A 53 -8.55 6.31 -4.46
CA SER A 53 -8.62 5.68 -5.79
C SER A 53 -7.30 5.02 -6.15
N GLY A 54 -7.36 3.79 -6.66
CA GLY A 54 -6.17 3.02 -7.02
C GLY A 54 -6.49 1.83 -7.90
N LYS A 55 -5.62 0.82 -7.84
CA LYS A 55 -5.79 -0.46 -8.52
C LYS A 55 -5.63 -1.62 -7.54
N VAL A 56 -6.45 -2.65 -7.71
CA VAL A 56 -6.30 -3.95 -7.05
C VAL A 56 -5.59 -4.89 -8.02
N PHE A 57 -4.53 -5.54 -7.55
CA PHE A 57 -3.76 -6.50 -8.34
C PHE A 57 -4.00 -7.93 -7.87
N GLU A 58 -3.97 -8.86 -8.81
CA GLU A 58 -4.01 -10.29 -8.55
C GLU A 58 -2.59 -10.83 -8.35
N ILE A 59 -2.32 -11.28 -7.13
CA ILE A 59 -1.04 -11.85 -6.72
C ILE A 59 -1.24 -13.19 -6.00
N THR A 60 -0.21 -14.02 -6.00
CA THR A 60 -0.19 -15.27 -5.23
C THR A 60 0.07 -15.00 -3.75
N ALA A 61 -0.20 -15.99 -2.90
CA ALA A 61 0.14 -15.90 -1.47
C ALA A 61 1.65 -15.76 -1.23
N GLU A 62 2.47 -16.35 -2.09
CA GLU A 62 3.93 -16.26 -2.03
C GLU A 62 4.43 -14.86 -2.40
N GLU A 63 3.86 -14.28 -3.47
CA GLU A 63 4.12 -12.90 -3.89
C GLU A 63 3.69 -11.90 -2.82
N LEU A 64 2.54 -12.13 -2.18
CA LEU A 64 2.08 -11.31 -1.06
C LEU A 64 3.03 -11.42 0.16
N ALA A 65 3.50 -12.63 0.49
CA ALA A 65 4.47 -12.83 1.56
C ALA A 65 5.86 -12.23 1.22
N GLN A 66 6.19 -12.12 -0.06
CA GLN A 66 7.38 -11.40 -0.50
C GLN A 66 7.20 -9.89 -0.30
N SER A 67 6.02 -9.33 -0.62
CA SER A 67 5.70 -7.93 -0.33
C SER A 67 5.83 -7.61 1.16
N ASP A 68 5.39 -8.49 2.05
CA ASP A 68 5.55 -8.30 3.51
C ASP A 68 7.02 -8.09 3.94
N LYS A 69 7.99 -8.63 3.21
CA LYS A 69 9.43 -8.50 3.53
C LYS A 69 10.04 -7.16 3.10
N TYR A 70 9.37 -6.44 2.20
CA TYR A 70 9.79 -5.12 1.76
C TYR A 70 9.27 -4.01 2.68
N GLU A 71 8.25 -4.31 3.48
CA GLU A 71 7.59 -3.33 4.32
C GLU A 71 8.37 -3.14 5.62
N VAL A 72 8.66 -1.87 5.94
CA VAL A 72 9.28 -1.45 7.20
C VAL A 72 8.23 -1.34 8.30
N ASP A 73 8.65 -1.21 9.57
CA ASP A 73 7.76 -1.16 10.76
C ASP A 73 6.64 -0.11 10.68
N ALA A 74 6.74 0.87 9.78
CA ALA A 74 5.72 1.91 9.56
C ALA A 74 4.44 1.40 8.84
N TYR A 75 4.46 0.22 8.23
CA TYR A 75 3.33 -0.32 7.46
C TYR A 75 2.78 -1.60 8.07
N GLN A 76 1.45 -1.69 8.09
CA GLN A 76 0.71 -2.87 8.51
C GLN A 76 -0.16 -3.38 7.36
N ARG A 77 -0.09 -4.69 7.09
CA ARG A 77 -1.01 -5.36 6.17
C ARG A 77 -2.38 -5.57 6.83
N VAL A 78 -3.43 -5.11 6.17
CA VAL A 78 -4.82 -5.31 6.58
C VAL A 78 -5.68 -5.78 5.41
N LEU A 79 -6.72 -6.54 5.72
CA LEU A 79 -7.75 -6.90 4.74
C LEU A 79 -8.81 -5.80 4.73
N ALA A 80 -8.78 -4.94 3.72
CA ALA A 80 -9.68 -3.80 3.63
C ALA A 80 -10.82 -4.03 2.64
N LYS A 81 -11.90 -3.26 2.83
CA LYS A 81 -13.07 -3.28 1.94
C LYS A 81 -12.85 -2.30 0.79
N MET A 82 -12.98 -2.81 -0.43
CA MET A 82 -12.99 -1.98 -1.63
C MET A 82 -14.41 -1.58 -2.01
N LYS A 83 -14.55 -0.52 -2.80
CA LYS A 83 -15.84 -0.01 -3.28
C LYS A 83 -16.57 -1.00 -4.18
N SER A 84 -15.86 -1.84 -4.92
CA SER A 84 -16.45 -2.95 -5.66
C SER A 84 -17.15 -4.00 -4.78
N GLY A 85 -16.89 -4.00 -3.47
CA GLY A 85 -17.36 -5.00 -2.51
C GLY A 85 -16.39 -6.18 -2.33
N THR A 86 -15.37 -6.29 -3.18
CA THR A 86 -14.32 -7.30 -3.04
C THR A 86 -13.32 -6.88 -1.96
N PRO A 87 -12.97 -7.72 -0.99
CA PRO A 87 -11.90 -7.42 -0.05
C PRO A 87 -10.53 -7.52 -0.74
N ALA A 88 -9.59 -6.66 -0.35
CA ALA A 88 -8.22 -6.67 -0.86
C ALA A 88 -7.21 -6.46 0.28
N TRP A 89 -6.03 -7.07 0.15
CA TRP A 89 -4.91 -6.79 1.05
C TRP A 89 -4.31 -5.43 0.72
N VAL A 90 -4.16 -4.60 1.74
CA VAL A 90 -3.55 -3.27 1.62
C VAL A 90 -2.55 -3.05 2.75
N TYR A 91 -1.52 -2.25 2.49
CA TYR A 91 -0.56 -1.81 3.49
C TYR A 91 -0.92 -0.39 3.90
N VAL A 92 -1.25 -0.22 5.17
CA VAL A 92 -1.69 1.05 5.78
C VAL A 92 -0.72 1.44 6.89
N SER A 93 -0.80 2.68 7.36
CA SER A 93 -0.02 3.13 8.51
C SER A 93 -0.23 2.23 9.73
N ALA A 94 0.89 1.73 10.29
CA ALA A 94 0.89 0.93 11.52
C ALA A 94 0.53 1.77 12.77
N ASP A 95 0.72 3.10 12.72
CA ASP A 95 0.42 4.03 13.82
C ASP A 95 -1.09 4.30 14.02
N THR A 96 -1.96 3.71 13.21
CA THR A 96 -3.37 4.14 13.08
C THR A 96 -4.39 3.10 13.55
N LEU A 97 -4.01 2.16 14.42
CA LEU A 97 -4.93 1.25 15.12
C LEU A 97 -4.92 1.46 16.64
#